data_AF-A0A536MCL1-F1
#
_entry.id   AF-A0A536MCL1-F1
#
_cell.length_a   1.000
_cell.length_b   1.000
_cell.length_c   1.000
_cell.angle_alpha   90.00
_cell.angle_beta   90.00
_cell.angle_gamma   90.00
#
_symmetry.space_group_name_H-M   'P 1'
#
loop_
_entity.id
_entity.type
_entity.pdbx_description
1 polymer ?
#
loop_
_entity_poly.entity_id
_entity_poly.type
_entity_poly.pdbx_seq_one_letter_code
_entity_poly.pdbx_strand_id
1 'polypeptide(L)'
;MLNLLGNIFSWTVTALFGAITILLAFESWALLTNHEPVTDYIRPAVHSYPGIAFVIAVVIGILVGHFLWGPAYGRTSPVGKK
;
A
#
# COMPACT_ATOMS: atom_id res chain seq x y z
N MET A 1 -6.43 25.91 -0.02
CA MET A 1 -6.78 24.67 -0.74
C MET A 1 -5.58 23.74 -0.97
N LEU A 2 -4.37 24.23 -1.29
CA LEU A 2 -3.16 23.38 -1.45
C LEU A 2 -2.77 22.60 -0.17
N ASN A 3 -2.78 23.26 1.01
CA ASN A 3 -2.42 22.63 2.28
C ASN A 3 -3.35 21.47 2.69
N LEU A 4 -4.62 21.50 2.30
CA LEU A 4 -5.58 20.44 2.61
C LEU A 4 -5.23 19.15 1.86
N LEU A 5 -4.89 19.25 0.57
CA LEU A 5 -4.49 18.10 -0.25
C LEU A 5 -3.18 17.49 0.23
N GLY A 6 -2.20 18.32 0.62
CA GLY A 6 -0.93 17.86 1.20
C GLY A 6 -1.12 17.13 2.53
N ASN A 7 -1.98 17.64 3.41
CA ASN A 7 -2.32 16.96 4.66
C ASN A 7 -3.03 15.63 4.40
N ILE A 8 -4.08 15.61 3.57
CA ILE A 8 -4.80 14.36 3.25
C ILE A 8 -3.85 13.30 2.68
N PHE A 9 -2.95 13.71 1.78
CA PHE A 9 -1.91 12.82 1.23
C PHE A 9 -1.03 12.23 2.33
N SER A 10 -0.46 13.09 3.20
CA SER A 10 0.40 12.66 4.31
C SER A 10 -0.31 11.69 5.26
N TRP A 11 -1.55 12.01 5.65
CA TRP A 11 -2.37 11.15 6.51
C TRP A 11 -2.70 9.81 5.84
N THR A 12 -2.99 9.81 4.53
CA THR A 12 -3.28 8.59 3.76
C THR A 12 -2.05 7.67 3.71
N VAL A 13 -0.88 8.23 3.39
CA VAL A 13 0.38 7.46 3.37
C VAL A 13 0.71 6.92 4.76
N THR A 14 0.57 7.75 5.79
CA THR A 14 0.79 7.33 7.18
C THR A 14 -0.16 6.20 7.58
N ALA A 15 -1.45 6.33 7.25
CA ALA A 15 -2.44 5.31 7.54
C ALA A 15 -2.16 4.00 6.78
N LEU A 16 -1.74 4.08 5.52
CA LEU A 16 -1.37 2.90 4.72
C LEU A 16 -0.22 2.12 5.36
N PHE A 17 0.89 2.79 5.67
CA PHE A 17 2.04 2.14 6.30
C PHE A 17 1.73 1.67 7.72
N GLY A 18 0.92 2.42 8.47
CA GLY A 18 0.43 2.00 9.79
C GLY A 18 -0.39 0.71 9.71
N ALA A 19 -1.33 0.63 8.76
CA ALA A 19 -2.14 -0.56 8.54
C ALA A 19 -1.28 -1.77 8.13
N ILE A 20 -0.34 -1.60 7.20
CA ILE A 20 0.61 -2.66 6.80
C ILE A 20 1.42 -3.14 8.02
N THR A 21 1.92 -2.22 8.84
CA THR A 21 2.70 -2.56 10.03
C THR A 21 1.88 -3.38 11.03
N ILE A 22 0.62 -3.00 11.27
CA ILE A 22 -0.28 -3.73 12.15
C ILE A 22 -0.58 -5.13 11.58
N LEU A 23 -0.83 -5.24 10.28
CA LEU A 23 -1.05 -6.54 9.63
C LEU A 23 0.17 -7.45 9.76
N LEU A 24 1.38 -6.93 9.57
CA LEU A 24 2.62 -7.68 9.73
C LEU A 24 2.87 -8.11 11.18
N ALA A 25 2.55 -7.24 12.15
CA ALA A 25 2.63 -7.58 13.56
C ALA A 25 1.64 -8.69 13.93
N PHE A 26 0.40 -8.61 13.43
CA PHE A 26 -0.60 -9.67 13.59
C PHE A 26 -0.12 -10.98 12.96
N GLU A 27 0.37 -10.94 11.72
CA GLU A 27 0.88 -12.13 11.02
C GLU A 27 2.01 -12.78 11.82
N SER A 28 2.95 -11.97 12.34
CA SER A 28 4.07 -12.46 13.15
C SER A 28 3.58 -13.13 14.43
N TRP A 29 2.62 -12.52 15.12
CA TRP A 29 2.02 -13.09 16.33
C TRP A 29 1.23 -14.37 16.03
N ALA A 30 0.47 -14.41 14.95
CA ALA A 30 -0.33 -15.57 14.55
C ALA A 30 0.57 -16.78 14.26
N LEU A 31 1.67 -16.56 13.53
CA LEU A 31 2.67 -17.60 13.26
C LEU A 31 3.35 -18.11 14.53
N LEU A 32 3.66 -17.23 15.49
CA LEU A 32 4.29 -17.63 16.76
C LEU A 32 3.35 -18.38 17.71
N THR A 33 2.05 -18.08 17.65
CA THR A 33 1.03 -18.65 18.52
C THR A 33 0.20 -19.75 17.87
N ASN A 34 0.56 -20.19 16.65
CA ASN A 34 -0.19 -21.15 15.83
C ASN A 34 -1.67 -20.77 15.61
N HIS A 35 -1.96 -19.46 15.50
CA HIS A 35 -3.26 -18.97 15.04
C HIS A 35 -3.29 -18.85 13.51
N GLU A 36 -4.51 -18.82 12.94
CA GLU A 36 -4.71 -18.69 11.50
C GLU A 36 -4.22 -17.31 10.99
N PRO A 37 -3.21 -17.26 10.11
CA PRO A 37 -2.69 -16.02 9.55
C PRO A 37 -3.62 -15.41 8.50
N VAL A 38 -3.49 -14.10 8.24
CA VAL A 38 -4.31 -13.44 7.20
C VAL A 38 -3.96 -13.98 5.82
N THR A 39 -2.71 -14.37 5.62
CA THR A 39 -2.22 -14.89 4.34
C THR A 39 -3.00 -16.13 3.88
N ASP A 40 -3.52 -16.95 4.80
CA ASP A 40 -4.22 -18.19 4.46
C ASP A 40 -5.57 -17.95 3.77
N TYR A 41 -6.17 -16.78 3.97
CA TYR A 41 -7.40 -16.39 3.25
C TYR A 41 -7.13 -16.01 1.79
N ILE A 42 -5.94 -15.50 1.48
CA ILE A 42 -5.61 -14.92 0.17
C ILE A 42 -4.79 -15.90 -0.68
N ARG A 43 -3.96 -16.72 -0.04
CA ARG A 43 -3.07 -17.71 -0.67
C ARG A 43 -3.81 -18.66 -1.63
N PRO A 44 -4.98 -19.24 -1.30
CA PRO A 44 -5.70 -20.11 -2.23
C PRO A 44 -6.16 -19.38 -3.50
N ALA A 45 -6.61 -18.12 -3.37
CA ALA A 45 -7.04 -17.32 -4.50
C ALA A 45 -5.86 -16.98 -5.44
N VAL A 46 -4.72 -16.61 -4.87
CA VAL A 46 -3.48 -16.36 -5.63
C VAL A 46 -2.96 -17.62 -6.29
N HIS A 47 -3.01 -18.76 -5.59
CA HIS A 47 -2.57 -20.05 -6.11
C HIS A 47 -3.49 -20.57 -7.24
N SER A 48 -4.78 -20.25 -7.20
CA SER A 48 -5.74 -20.63 -8.26
C SER A 48 -5.53 -19.80 -9.54
N TYR A 49 -5.11 -18.54 -9.41
CA TYR A 49 -4.94 -17.62 -10.54
C TYR A 49 -3.62 -16.84 -10.46
N PRO A 50 -2.46 -17.52 -10.58
CA PRO A 50 -1.15 -16.88 -10.38
C PRO A 50 -0.88 -15.76 -11.40
N GLY A 51 -1.28 -15.96 -12.66
CA GLY A 51 -1.10 -14.95 -13.71
C GLY A 51 -1.89 -13.67 -13.46
N ILE A 52 -3.15 -13.78 -13.03
CA ILE A 52 -4.00 -12.62 -12.72
C ILE A 52 -3.49 -11.91 -11.46
N ALA A 53 -3.11 -12.66 -10.43
CA ALA A 53 -2.52 -12.10 -9.22
C ALA A 53 -1.24 -11.29 -9.54
N PHE A 54 -0.39 -11.80 -10.43
CA PHE A 54 0.81 -11.09 -10.88
C PHE A 54 0.47 -9.79 -11.61
N VAL A 55 -0.46 -9.81 -12.57
CA VAL A 55 -0.88 -8.61 -13.30
C VAL A 55 -1.44 -7.55 -12.34
N ILE A 56 -2.29 -7.96 -11.39
CA ILE A 56 -2.84 -7.05 -10.38
C ILE A 56 -1.71 -6.43 -9.54
N ALA A 57 -0.74 -7.23 -9.10
CA ALA A 57 0.40 -6.74 -8.32
C ALA A 57 1.23 -5.71 -9.10
N VAL A 58 1.50 -5.97 -10.38
CA VAL A 58 2.22 -5.02 -11.26
C VAL A 58 1.44 -3.72 -11.42
N VAL A 59 0.13 -3.80 -11.71
CA VAL A 59 -0.72 -2.61 -11.87
C VAL A 59 -0.76 -1.78 -10.58
N ILE A 60 -0.94 -2.42 -9.42
CA ILE A 60 -0.89 -1.73 -8.12
C ILE A 60 0.48 -1.07 -7.92
N GLY A 61 1.57 -1.78 -8.21
CA GLY A 61 2.93 -1.25 -8.08
C GLY A 61 3.18 -0.03 -8.97
N ILE A 62 2.73 -0.06 -10.23
CA ILE A 62 2.81 1.09 -11.15
C ILE A 62 2.00 2.27 -10.62
N LEU A 63 0.76 2.03 -10.18
CA LEU A 63 -0.11 3.09 -9.66
C LEU A 63 0.46 3.73 -8.39
N VAL A 64 0.94 2.92 -7.45
CA VAL A 64 1.57 3.38 -6.21
C VAL A 64 2.88 4.10 -6.52
N GLY A 65 3.73 3.53 -7.38
CA GLY A 65 4.99 4.13 -7.79
C GLY A 65 4.78 5.46 -8.49
N HIS A 66 3.83 5.53 -9.43
CA HIS A 66 3.46 6.78 -10.10
C HIS A 66 2.89 7.81 -9.13
N PHE A 67 2.15 7.38 -8.11
CA PHE A 67 1.59 8.27 -7.09
C PHE A 67 2.65 8.82 -6.13
N LEU A 68 3.62 7.98 -5.70
CA LEU A 68 4.70 8.37 -4.78
C LEU A 68 5.85 9.11 -5.48
N TRP A 69 6.17 8.75 -6.72
CA TRP A 69 7.25 9.33 -7.54
C TRP A 69 6.74 10.13 -8.75
N GLY A 70 5.49 10.59 -8.71
CA GLY A 70 4.94 11.51 -9.69
C GLY A 70 5.78 12.78 -9.85
N PRO A 71 5.58 13.57 -10.92
CA PRO A 71 6.47 14.68 -11.29
C PRO A 71 6.82 15.58 -10.10
N ALA A 72 8.10 15.98 -10.01
CA ALA A 72 8.65 16.82 -8.94
C ALA A 72 7.90 18.16 -8.73
N TYR A 73 7.05 18.52 -9.69
CA TYR A 73 6.13 19.64 -9.65
C TYR A 73 4.70 19.11 -9.75
N GLY A 74 3.85 19.44 -8.77
CA GLY A 74 2.49 18.92 -8.72
C GLY A 74 1.69 19.56 -7.58
N ARG A 75 0.37 19.36 -7.57
CA ARG A 75 -0.53 19.95 -6.54
C ARG A 75 -0.24 19.43 -5.13
N THR A 76 0.45 18.31 -5.02
CA THR A 76 0.85 17.63 -3.78
C THR A 76 2.37 17.68 -3.53
N SER A 77 3.16 18.32 -4.41
CA SER A 77 4.62 18.43 -4.24
C SER A 77 4.96 19.47 -3.16
N PRO A 78 5.95 19.20 -2.27
CA PRO A 78 6.46 20.20 -1.33
C PRO A 78 7.15 21.37 -2.05
N VAL A 79 7.65 21.13 -3.26
CA VAL A 79 8.31 22.13 -4.09
C VAL A 79 7.25 22.72 -5.03
N GLY A 80 6.91 23.98 -4.82
CA GLY A 80 5.89 24.69 -5.61
C GLY A 80 6.14 24.60 -7.12
N LYS A 81 5.08 24.78 -7.92
CA LYS A 81 5.18 24.87 -9.39
C LYS A 81 6.23 25.92 -9.77
N LYS A 82 7.14 25.55 -10.69
CA LYS A 82 7.86 26.57 -11.48
C LYS A 82 6.88 27.35 -12.32
#